data_AF-A9UU15-F1
#
_entry.id   AF-A9UU15-F1
#
_cell.length_a   1.000
_cell.length_b   1.000
_cell.length_c   1.000
_cell.angle_alpha   90.00
_cell.angle_beta   90.00
_cell.angle_gamma   90.00
#
_symmetry.space_group_name_H-M   'P 1'
#
loop_
_entity.id
_entity.type
_entity.pdbx_description
1 polymer ?
#
loop_
_entity_poly.entity_id
_entity_poly.type
_entity_poly.pdbx_seq_one_letter_code
_entity_poly.pdbx_strand_id
1 'polypeptide(L)'
;MLLSRSLRSTAAVRLATLSSSVSSRHSTRRAASTTSLQGITQLTEADRQPFVDVFAPSASHGTLASVDLAQGWRDLAQHPTLGSLVELADEMPWIRDNGQPGLLQQHRFAASVVDHLPNHTQTILDMCLEVLRTEAGPDRDRLLAQLANLKTMFAYFINNFCYEPCRHRFAVTQDPNDVGSAHFFVPANLAQPRSLLSLAFADHRPEYRWQNYNEYSPANCIVRDPSQPLSRENVTTVIRSEGSPDEIGFITNHYVQESLTAPLIESALTIAHLPEELGQARTLDTATRQRFSETLAGSYHRATEAMQRINAVNREMPKWCTPAGYGELRVWIPGPKGHNGPSKLFPQQGVMMEGSAALGFADYDLSRGETGAMTTILATARRMSLFMYDAARYGENELTSAQADFDRRREPGQQRLLFDLGTQETQQRARAAVDGLDAPVLYHLIHLRNEIVTHNLTHYGYSVNYIFDNRSTGKQSLFEATGGTTHSFLPTSALANIDDTLHEIDVLRARRSELESAQWEDIAAIEERMLRCKRQAEKSRTYFADIAEHRSSTEGERWSATA
;
A
#
# COMPACT_ATOMS: atom_id res chain seq x y z
N MET A 1 67.14 -22.79 14.35
CA MET A 1 65.94 -23.45 14.90
C MET A 1 64.76 -22.57 14.51
N LEU A 2 64.10 -22.81 13.35
CA LEU A 2 62.90 -23.68 13.15
C LEU A 2 61.76 -23.25 14.12
N LEU A 3 60.50 -22.95 13.79
CA LEU A 3 59.58 -22.96 12.61
C LEU A 3 58.30 -22.22 13.11
N SER A 4 57.75 -21.19 12.45
CA SER A 4 56.63 -21.19 11.46
C SER A 4 55.18 -21.44 11.94
N ARG A 5 54.27 -20.52 11.54
CA ARG A 5 52.84 -20.67 11.08
C ARG A 5 51.76 -21.07 12.12
N SER A 6 50.45 -20.80 11.97
CA SER A 6 49.61 -19.81 11.26
C SER A 6 48.12 -20.16 11.52
N LEU A 7 47.23 -19.15 11.55
CA LEU A 7 45.86 -19.12 11.01
C LEU A 7 44.65 -19.85 11.67
N ARG A 8 43.50 -19.13 11.54
CA ARG A 8 42.06 -19.52 11.48
C ARG A 8 41.25 -19.33 12.78
N SER A 9 40.41 -18.30 12.89
CA SER A 9 39.06 -18.11 12.30
C SER A 9 37.96 -18.83 13.10
N THR A 10 37.10 -18.08 13.79
CA THR A 10 35.65 -17.98 13.52
C THR A 10 34.97 -17.10 14.57
N ALA A 11 34.35 -16.01 14.09
CA ALA A 11 33.29 -15.32 14.80
C ALA A 11 32.04 -16.21 14.79
N ALA A 12 31.42 -16.41 15.95
CA ALA A 12 30.10 -17.01 16.07
C ALA A 12 29.18 -15.98 16.72
N VAL A 13 28.29 -15.45 15.89
CA VAL A 13 27.10 -14.68 16.25
C VAL A 13 26.28 -15.49 17.26
N ARG A 14 26.11 -14.99 18.48
CA ARG A 14 25.12 -15.50 19.43
C ARG A 14 23.80 -14.75 19.24
N LEU A 15 22.96 -15.31 18.39
CA LEU A 15 21.53 -15.04 18.33
C LEU A 15 20.81 -16.02 19.27
N ALA A 16 19.83 -15.48 20.01
CA ALA A 16 18.79 -16.14 20.79
C ALA A 16 19.21 -17.06 21.95
N THR A 17 18.81 -16.68 23.16
CA THR A 17 17.83 -17.41 23.99
C THR A 17 17.94 -16.87 25.41
N LEU A 18 16.87 -16.23 25.91
CA LEU A 18 16.44 -16.25 27.32
C LEU A 18 15.14 -15.44 27.43
N SER A 19 14.14 -16.01 28.12
CA SER A 19 12.82 -15.47 28.48
C SER A 19 11.60 -15.88 27.61
N SER A 20 11.38 -17.18 27.40
CA SER A 20 10.10 -17.72 26.89
C SER A 20 9.16 -18.31 27.95
N SER A 21 9.59 -18.48 29.21
CA SER A 21 8.80 -19.24 30.20
C SER A 21 7.95 -18.41 31.15
N VAL A 22 8.16 -17.09 31.25
CA VAL A 22 7.39 -16.19 32.14
C VAL A 22 6.29 -15.44 31.37
N SER A 23 6.50 -15.16 30.08
CA SER A 23 5.52 -14.46 29.22
C SER A 23 4.26 -15.31 28.93
N SER A 24 4.43 -16.62 28.67
CA SER A 24 3.31 -17.51 28.28
C SER A 24 2.28 -17.75 29.38
N ARG A 25 2.69 -17.67 30.66
CA ARG A 25 1.78 -17.84 31.81
C ARG A 25 1.00 -16.55 32.15
N HIS A 26 1.45 -15.39 31.67
CA HIS A 26 0.75 -14.12 31.86
C HIS A 26 -0.25 -13.83 30.72
N SER A 27 0.04 -14.22 29.48
CA SER A 27 -0.91 -14.08 28.36
C SER A 27 -2.16 -14.95 28.55
N THR A 28 -1.97 -16.21 28.95
CA THR A 28 -3.05 -17.19 29.15
C THR A 28 -4.04 -16.80 30.26
N ARG A 29 -3.59 -16.15 31.34
CA ARG A 29 -4.48 -15.65 32.40
C ARG A 29 -5.27 -14.39 32.02
N ARG A 30 -4.76 -13.55 31.11
CA ARG A 30 -5.47 -12.34 30.63
C ARG A 30 -6.50 -12.65 29.55
N ALA A 31 -6.23 -13.64 28.68
CA ALA A 31 -7.18 -14.09 27.66
C ALA A 31 -8.53 -14.60 28.24
N ALA A 32 -8.56 -14.94 29.54
CA ALA A 32 -9.78 -15.31 30.26
C ALA A 32 -10.64 -14.09 30.66
N SER A 33 -10.08 -12.88 30.71
CA SER A 33 -10.79 -11.63 31.05
C SER A 33 -11.29 -10.84 29.82
N THR A 34 -10.92 -11.24 28.61
CA THR A 34 -11.19 -10.54 27.34
C THR A 34 -12.41 -11.07 26.58
N THR A 35 -13.31 -11.81 27.22
CA THR A 35 -14.48 -12.48 26.58
C THR A 35 -15.61 -11.56 26.12
N SER A 36 -15.41 -10.24 26.09
CA SER A 36 -16.42 -9.27 25.68
C SER A 36 -15.87 -8.32 24.60
N LEU A 37 -16.78 -7.65 23.89
CA LEU A 37 -16.46 -6.53 22.99
C LEU A 37 -15.60 -5.46 23.67
N GLN A 38 -15.79 -5.22 24.98
CA GLN A 38 -14.92 -4.33 25.76
C GLN A 38 -13.51 -4.92 25.94
N GLY A 39 -13.40 -6.24 26.11
CA GLY A 39 -12.13 -6.95 26.24
C GLY A 39 -11.19 -6.77 25.04
N ILE A 40 -11.71 -6.79 23.81
CA ILE A 40 -10.84 -6.61 22.63
C ILE A 40 -10.29 -5.18 22.50
N THR A 41 -11.05 -4.19 22.95
CA THR A 41 -10.58 -2.79 23.01
C THR A 41 -9.47 -2.59 24.05
N GLN A 42 -9.33 -3.53 24.99
CA GLN A 42 -8.33 -3.52 26.06
C GLN A 42 -7.11 -4.40 25.76
N LEU A 43 -7.05 -5.05 24.60
CA LEU A 43 -5.85 -5.78 24.18
C LEU A 43 -4.64 -4.84 24.17
N THR A 44 -3.51 -5.35 24.65
CA THR A 44 -2.23 -4.65 24.56
C THR A 44 -1.65 -4.79 23.17
N GLU A 45 -0.65 -3.98 22.84
CA GLU A 45 0.12 -4.12 21.59
C GLU A 45 0.68 -5.55 21.43
N ALA A 46 1.21 -6.13 22.51
CA ALA A 46 1.73 -7.50 22.51
C ALA A 46 0.66 -8.56 22.20
N ASP A 47 -0.58 -8.35 22.65
CA ASP A 47 -1.69 -9.26 22.34
C ASP A 47 -2.09 -9.15 20.85
N ARG A 48 -1.97 -7.96 20.25
CA ARG A 48 -2.31 -7.73 18.83
C ARG A 48 -1.20 -8.15 17.86
N GLN A 49 0.01 -8.38 18.36
CA GLN A 49 1.17 -8.67 17.52
C GLN A 49 0.95 -9.80 16.48
N PRO A 50 0.33 -10.95 16.81
CA PRO A 50 0.10 -12.00 15.82
C PRO A 50 -0.76 -11.56 14.63
N PHE A 51 -1.69 -10.63 14.84
CA PHE A 51 -2.52 -10.08 13.77
C PHE A 51 -1.75 -9.07 12.93
N VAL A 52 -0.98 -8.19 13.58
CA VAL A 52 -0.18 -7.19 12.88
C VAL A 52 0.91 -7.84 12.03
N ASP A 53 1.50 -8.93 12.52
CA ASP A 53 2.55 -9.69 11.83
C ASP A 53 2.07 -10.29 10.50
N VAL A 54 0.77 -10.55 10.34
CA VAL A 54 0.19 -11.07 9.08
C VAL A 54 0.58 -10.23 7.88
N PHE A 55 0.63 -8.90 8.04
CA PHE A 55 0.97 -7.96 6.96
C PHE A 55 2.28 -7.20 7.21
N ALA A 56 3.10 -7.67 8.16
CA ALA A 56 4.40 -7.07 8.43
C ALA A 56 5.42 -7.45 7.34
N PRO A 57 6.10 -6.48 6.69
CA PRO A 57 7.03 -6.83 5.64
C PRO A 57 8.22 -7.66 6.13
N SER A 58 8.71 -8.58 5.29
CA SER A 58 9.90 -9.37 5.60
C SER A 58 10.73 -9.70 4.35
N ALA A 59 11.95 -10.18 4.58
CA ALA A 59 12.83 -10.63 3.50
C ALA A 59 12.34 -11.92 2.80
N SER A 60 11.39 -12.67 3.39
CA SER A 60 10.91 -13.93 2.81
C SER A 60 9.69 -13.77 1.91
N HIS A 61 8.76 -12.87 2.26
CA HIS A 61 7.51 -12.66 1.52
C HIS A 61 7.31 -11.20 1.07
N GLY A 62 8.27 -10.32 1.31
CA GLY A 62 8.16 -8.91 0.93
C GLY A 62 7.01 -8.26 1.68
N THR A 63 6.11 -7.62 0.96
CA THR A 63 4.91 -6.93 1.46
C THR A 63 3.65 -7.81 1.47
N LEU A 64 3.72 -9.03 0.93
CA LEU A 64 2.59 -9.96 0.92
C LEU A 64 2.30 -10.49 2.33
N ALA A 65 1.13 -11.09 2.52
CA ALA A 65 0.76 -11.68 3.80
C ALA A 65 1.67 -12.87 4.17
N SER A 66 1.98 -13.02 5.46
CA SER A 66 2.81 -14.12 5.98
C SER A 66 2.06 -15.46 6.12
N VAL A 67 0.75 -15.47 5.86
CA VAL A 67 -0.15 -16.62 6.01
C VAL A 67 -0.79 -17.00 4.67
N ASP A 68 -1.23 -18.25 4.53
CA ASP A 68 -1.87 -18.74 3.32
C ASP A 68 -3.33 -18.27 3.21
N LEU A 69 -3.52 -17.11 2.57
CA LEU A 69 -4.85 -16.53 2.33
C LEU A 69 -5.74 -17.43 1.45
N ALA A 70 -5.16 -18.21 0.53
CA ALA A 70 -5.93 -19.12 -0.33
C ALA A 70 -6.50 -20.30 0.45
N GLN A 71 -5.73 -20.86 1.40
CA GLN A 71 -6.26 -21.85 2.34
C GLN A 71 -7.28 -21.23 3.29
N GLY A 72 -7.01 -20.02 3.81
CA GLY A 72 -7.96 -19.29 4.65
C GLY A 72 -9.32 -19.06 3.98
N TRP A 73 -9.33 -18.75 2.67
CA TRP A 73 -10.57 -18.56 1.90
C TRP A 73 -11.36 -19.87 1.78
N ARG A 74 -10.67 -20.98 1.47
CA ARG A 74 -11.28 -22.32 1.39
C ARG A 74 -11.84 -22.78 2.73
N ASP A 75 -11.14 -22.47 3.83
CA ASP A 75 -11.60 -22.78 5.18
C ASP A 75 -12.87 -21.98 5.54
N LEU A 76 -12.91 -20.67 5.19
CA LEU A 76 -14.10 -19.84 5.38
C LEU A 76 -15.31 -20.36 4.59
N ALA A 77 -15.11 -20.79 3.34
CA ALA A 77 -16.18 -21.31 2.50
C ALA A 77 -16.86 -22.55 3.12
N GLN A 78 -16.14 -23.31 3.96
CA GLN A 78 -16.64 -24.48 4.66
C GLN A 78 -17.10 -24.16 6.10
N HIS A 79 -16.93 -22.92 6.57
CA HIS A 79 -17.25 -22.55 7.94
C HIS A 79 -18.78 -22.50 8.14
N PRO A 80 -19.34 -23.21 9.14
CA PRO A 80 -20.79 -23.42 9.26
C PRO A 80 -21.60 -22.13 9.44
N THR A 81 -20.97 -21.07 9.96
CA THR A 81 -21.62 -19.77 10.21
C THR A 81 -21.14 -18.67 9.26
N LEU A 82 -19.98 -18.85 8.62
CA LEU A 82 -19.33 -17.77 7.85
C LEU A 82 -19.22 -18.10 6.37
N GLY A 83 -19.50 -19.33 5.95
CA GLY A 83 -19.51 -19.72 4.53
C GLY A 83 -20.50 -18.90 3.69
N SER A 84 -21.61 -18.46 4.27
CA SER A 84 -22.56 -17.56 3.61
C SER A 84 -21.96 -16.20 3.25
N LEU A 85 -20.89 -15.75 3.92
CA LEU A 85 -20.16 -14.55 3.51
C LEU A 85 -19.37 -14.79 2.22
N VAL A 86 -18.80 -15.99 2.04
CA VAL A 86 -18.10 -16.36 0.81
C VAL A 86 -19.09 -16.46 -0.35
N GLU A 87 -20.24 -17.09 -0.12
CA GLU A 87 -21.35 -17.10 -1.09
C GLU A 87 -21.80 -15.69 -1.46
N LEU A 88 -21.96 -14.79 -0.46
CA LEU A 88 -22.29 -13.39 -0.73
C LEU A 88 -21.21 -12.71 -1.57
N ALA A 89 -19.92 -12.95 -1.30
CA ALA A 89 -18.82 -12.39 -2.08
C ALA A 89 -18.79 -12.90 -3.53
N ASP A 90 -19.16 -14.16 -3.76
CA ASP A 90 -19.22 -14.77 -5.11
C ASP A 90 -20.46 -14.30 -5.91
N GLU A 91 -21.56 -14.00 -5.23
CA GLU A 91 -22.82 -13.51 -5.82
C GLU A 91 -22.85 -11.98 -5.99
N MET A 92 -22.08 -11.24 -5.20
CA MET A 92 -22.07 -9.77 -5.15
C MET A 92 -21.74 -9.07 -6.48
N PRO A 93 -20.66 -9.43 -7.23
CA PRO A 93 -20.08 -8.57 -8.26
C PRO A 93 -21.07 -8.14 -9.34
N TRP A 94 -20.81 -7.03 -10.04
CA TRP A 94 -21.64 -6.63 -11.18
C TRP A 94 -21.73 -7.76 -12.22
N ILE A 95 -20.60 -8.38 -12.56
CA ILE A 95 -20.50 -9.56 -13.42
C ILE A 95 -19.93 -10.73 -12.62
N ARG A 96 -20.65 -11.84 -12.53
CA ARG A 96 -20.15 -13.05 -11.87
C ARG A 96 -19.14 -13.79 -12.74
N ASP A 97 -18.38 -14.72 -12.13
CA ASP A 97 -17.40 -15.55 -12.85
C ASP A 97 -17.99 -16.35 -14.02
N ASN A 98 -19.29 -16.70 -13.94
CA ASN A 98 -20.01 -17.39 -15.01
C ASN A 98 -20.60 -16.43 -16.07
N GLY A 99 -20.27 -15.14 -16.00
CA GLY A 99 -20.75 -14.08 -16.89
C GLY A 99 -22.19 -13.63 -16.63
N GLN A 100 -22.88 -14.17 -15.61
CA GLN A 100 -24.23 -13.76 -15.27
C GLN A 100 -24.23 -12.48 -14.41
N PRO A 101 -25.33 -11.70 -14.45
CA PRO A 101 -25.52 -10.58 -13.53
C PRO A 101 -25.45 -11.01 -12.07
N GLY A 102 -24.59 -10.39 -11.28
CA GLY A 102 -24.60 -10.58 -9.82
C GLY A 102 -25.53 -9.60 -9.10
N LEU A 103 -25.47 -9.61 -7.77
CA LEU A 103 -26.39 -8.84 -6.92
C LEU A 103 -26.29 -7.33 -7.15
N LEU A 104 -25.07 -6.81 -7.35
CA LEU A 104 -24.86 -5.39 -7.64
C LEU A 104 -25.54 -4.98 -8.95
N GLN A 105 -25.39 -5.75 -10.03
CA GLN A 105 -26.06 -5.44 -11.30
C GLN A 105 -27.58 -5.56 -11.21
N GLN A 106 -28.09 -6.43 -10.34
CA GLN A 106 -29.52 -6.60 -10.12
C GLN A 106 -30.13 -5.54 -9.18
N HIS A 107 -29.31 -4.65 -8.59
CA HIS A 107 -29.74 -3.69 -7.57
C HIS A 107 -30.31 -4.36 -6.32
N ARG A 108 -29.69 -5.48 -5.91
CA ARG A 108 -30.16 -6.35 -4.83
C ARG A 108 -29.13 -6.53 -3.72
N PHE A 109 -27.92 -6.01 -3.86
CA PHE A 109 -26.87 -6.23 -2.86
C PHE A 109 -27.20 -5.52 -1.55
N ALA A 110 -27.53 -4.22 -1.58
CA ALA A 110 -27.89 -3.48 -0.38
C ALA A 110 -29.10 -4.09 0.36
N ALA A 111 -30.14 -4.48 -0.38
CA ALA A 111 -31.29 -5.18 0.21
C ALA A 111 -30.89 -6.51 0.84
N SER A 112 -30.04 -7.32 0.18
CA SER A 112 -29.56 -8.60 0.72
C SER A 112 -28.75 -8.41 2.00
N VAL A 113 -27.94 -7.34 2.08
CA VAL A 113 -27.24 -6.96 3.31
C VAL A 113 -28.24 -6.61 4.41
N VAL A 114 -29.18 -5.71 4.16
CA VAL A 114 -30.10 -5.21 5.19
C VAL A 114 -31.05 -6.31 5.69
N ASP A 115 -31.57 -7.12 4.78
CA ASP A 115 -32.65 -8.06 5.08
C ASP A 115 -32.15 -9.45 5.50
N HIS A 116 -30.95 -9.84 5.08
CA HIS A 116 -30.51 -11.25 5.17
C HIS A 116 -29.14 -11.47 5.78
N LEU A 117 -28.24 -10.48 5.84
CA LEU A 117 -26.90 -10.68 6.39
C LEU A 117 -26.92 -10.57 7.93
N PRO A 118 -26.61 -11.65 8.68
CA PRO A 118 -26.52 -11.58 10.13
C PRO A 118 -25.34 -10.71 10.57
N ASN A 119 -25.43 -10.15 11.77
CA ASN A 119 -24.30 -9.47 12.38
C ASN A 119 -23.32 -10.52 12.96
N HIS A 120 -22.19 -10.74 12.28
CA HIS A 120 -21.18 -11.73 12.64
C HIS A 120 -20.14 -11.26 13.67
N THR A 121 -20.33 -10.10 14.30
CA THR A 121 -19.34 -9.50 15.21
C THR A 121 -18.92 -10.46 16.32
N GLN A 122 -19.87 -11.18 16.94
CA GLN A 122 -19.54 -12.11 18.03
C GLN A 122 -18.73 -13.31 17.55
N THR A 123 -19.10 -13.92 16.42
CA THR A 123 -18.35 -15.05 15.83
C THR A 123 -16.91 -14.65 15.51
N ILE A 124 -16.71 -13.45 14.96
CA ILE A 124 -15.37 -12.93 14.66
C ILE A 124 -14.59 -12.67 15.95
N LEU A 125 -15.24 -12.12 16.98
CA LEU A 125 -14.61 -11.91 18.29
C LEU A 125 -14.14 -13.25 18.88
N ASP A 126 -14.96 -14.29 18.80
CA ASP A 126 -14.61 -15.62 19.30
C ASP A 126 -13.40 -16.19 18.55
N MET A 127 -13.32 -16.01 17.22
CA MET A 127 -12.14 -16.37 16.42
C MET A 127 -10.89 -15.57 16.83
N CYS A 128 -11.00 -14.26 17.04
CA CYS A 128 -9.88 -13.45 17.53
C CYS A 128 -9.38 -13.95 18.90
N LEU A 129 -10.29 -14.28 19.81
CA LEU A 129 -9.92 -14.83 21.12
C LEU A 129 -9.30 -16.22 21.02
N GLU A 130 -9.72 -17.02 20.05
CA GLU A 130 -9.12 -18.33 19.78
C GLU A 130 -7.67 -18.19 19.31
N VAL A 131 -7.38 -17.27 18.38
CA VAL A 131 -6.00 -16.95 17.95
C VAL A 131 -5.08 -16.67 19.14
N LEU A 132 -5.58 -15.96 20.16
CA LEU A 132 -4.80 -15.62 21.36
C LEU A 132 -4.56 -16.81 22.30
N ARG A 133 -5.38 -17.87 22.19
CA ARG A 133 -5.26 -19.10 22.99
C ARG A 133 -4.49 -20.19 22.25
N THR A 134 -4.49 -20.18 20.92
CA THR A 134 -3.76 -21.13 20.09
C THR A 134 -2.26 -20.81 20.10
N GLU A 135 -1.42 -21.83 20.28
CA GLU A 135 0.04 -21.68 20.19
C GLU A 135 0.47 -21.32 18.76
N ALA A 136 1.67 -20.72 18.64
CA ALA A 136 2.24 -20.40 17.33
C ALA A 136 2.45 -21.66 16.49
N GLY A 137 1.87 -21.68 15.29
CA GLY A 137 1.95 -22.81 14.38
C GLY A 137 0.81 -22.80 13.35
N PRO A 138 0.70 -23.89 12.55
CA PRO A 138 -0.22 -23.94 11.41
C PRO A 138 -1.69 -23.66 11.75
N ASP A 139 -2.17 -24.10 12.91
CA ASP A 139 -3.56 -23.89 13.31
C ASP A 139 -3.87 -22.42 13.58
N ARG A 140 -2.95 -21.71 14.25
CA ARG A 140 -3.07 -20.27 14.47
C ARG A 140 -2.96 -19.50 13.16
N ASP A 141 -2.05 -19.90 12.28
CA ASP A 141 -1.86 -19.25 10.98
C ASP A 141 -3.09 -19.40 10.08
N ARG A 142 -3.77 -20.56 10.13
CA ARG A 142 -5.07 -20.76 9.45
C ARG A 142 -6.17 -19.86 9.99
N LEU A 143 -6.25 -19.66 11.32
CA LEU A 143 -7.22 -18.72 11.92
C LEU A 143 -6.92 -17.28 11.52
N LEU A 144 -5.64 -16.89 11.52
CA LEU A 144 -5.20 -15.57 11.07
C LEU A 144 -5.51 -15.33 9.60
N ALA A 145 -5.32 -16.33 8.73
CA ALA A 145 -5.67 -16.25 7.31
C ALA A 145 -7.18 -16.05 7.09
N GLN A 146 -8.03 -16.77 7.83
CA GLN A 146 -9.49 -16.58 7.80
C GLN A 146 -9.87 -15.16 8.24
N LEU A 147 -9.31 -14.66 9.34
CA LEU A 147 -9.59 -13.30 9.83
C LEU A 147 -9.08 -12.21 8.88
N ALA A 148 -7.94 -12.42 8.23
CA ALA A 148 -7.41 -11.51 7.21
C ALA A 148 -8.34 -11.45 5.99
N ASN A 149 -8.86 -12.60 5.52
CA ASN A 149 -9.85 -12.65 4.46
C ASN A 149 -11.15 -11.95 4.86
N LEU A 150 -11.66 -12.15 6.09
CA LEU A 150 -12.85 -11.45 6.58
C LEU A 150 -12.63 -9.93 6.62
N LYS A 151 -11.44 -9.46 7.02
CA LYS A 151 -11.08 -8.03 6.98
C LYS A 151 -11.22 -7.47 5.56
N THR A 152 -10.72 -8.20 4.56
CA THR A 152 -10.87 -7.85 3.14
C THR A 152 -12.33 -7.90 2.66
N MET A 153 -13.08 -8.95 3.00
CA MET A 153 -14.50 -9.12 2.61
C MET A 153 -15.37 -7.98 3.10
N PHE A 154 -15.30 -7.65 4.40
CA PHE A 154 -16.10 -6.56 4.96
C PHE A 154 -15.71 -5.20 4.40
N ALA A 155 -14.45 -4.98 4.04
CA ALA A 155 -14.03 -3.76 3.34
C ALA A 155 -14.72 -3.64 1.97
N TYR A 156 -14.72 -4.72 1.17
CA TYR A 156 -15.44 -4.77 -0.11
C TYR A 156 -16.96 -4.65 0.05
N PHE A 157 -17.55 -5.32 1.02
CA PHE A 157 -19.00 -5.24 1.26
C PHE A 157 -19.45 -3.84 1.59
N ILE A 158 -18.72 -3.13 2.46
CA ILE A 158 -19.04 -1.73 2.78
C ILE A 158 -18.90 -0.86 1.54
N ASN A 159 -17.80 -1.01 0.81
CA ASN A 159 -17.52 -0.20 -0.36
C ASN A 159 -18.59 -0.38 -1.44
N ASN A 160 -18.92 -1.63 -1.77
CA ASN A 160 -19.96 -1.98 -2.75
C ASN A 160 -21.37 -1.65 -2.29
N PHE A 161 -21.66 -1.78 -0.99
CA PHE A 161 -22.93 -1.33 -0.42
C PHE A 161 -23.11 0.17 -0.65
N CYS A 162 -22.06 0.96 -0.40
CA CYS A 162 -22.12 2.41 -0.59
C CYS A 162 -22.30 2.78 -2.08
N TYR A 163 -21.56 2.12 -2.97
CA TYR A 163 -21.46 2.49 -4.38
C TYR A 163 -22.46 1.83 -5.34
N GLU A 164 -23.26 0.86 -4.90
CA GLU A 164 -24.32 0.24 -5.73
C GLU A 164 -25.18 1.29 -6.49
N PRO A 165 -25.79 2.31 -5.84
CA PRO A 165 -26.57 3.31 -6.56
C PRO A 165 -25.73 4.12 -7.55
N CYS A 166 -24.45 4.36 -7.24
CA CYS A 166 -23.56 5.13 -8.10
C CYS A 166 -23.23 4.40 -9.39
N ARG A 167 -22.92 3.11 -9.30
CA ARG A 167 -22.66 2.29 -10.50
C ARG A 167 -23.89 2.20 -11.40
N HIS A 168 -25.08 2.07 -10.83
CA HIS A 168 -26.34 2.07 -11.59
C HIS A 168 -26.57 3.40 -12.31
N ARG A 169 -26.35 4.53 -11.61
CA ARG A 169 -26.42 5.85 -12.23
C ARG A 169 -25.42 5.98 -13.37
N PHE A 170 -24.17 5.57 -13.15
CA PHE A 170 -23.12 5.57 -14.16
C PHE A 170 -23.47 4.69 -15.38
N ALA A 171 -24.06 3.51 -15.16
CA ALA A 171 -24.51 2.63 -16.25
C ALA A 171 -25.51 3.33 -17.19
N VAL A 172 -26.35 4.21 -16.66
CA VAL A 172 -27.33 5.00 -17.41
C VAL A 172 -26.70 6.24 -18.07
N THR A 173 -25.88 6.99 -17.34
CA THR A 173 -25.36 8.29 -17.80
C THR A 173 -24.13 8.16 -18.70
N GLN A 174 -23.33 7.10 -18.49
CA GLN A 174 -22.00 6.93 -19.06
C GLN A 174 -21.10 8.15 -18.82
N ASP A 175 -21.42 8.94 -17.80
CA ASP A 175 -20.70 10.16 -17.45
C ASP A 175 -20.04 9.96 -16.07
N PRO A 176 -18.70 9.89 -16.01
CA PRO A 176 -18.01 9.74 -14.74
C PRO A 176 -18.21 10.96 -13.83
N ASN A 177 -18.82 12.05 -14.28
CA ASN A 177 -19.13 13.20 -13.43
C ASN A 177 -20.57 13.19 -12.91
N ASP A 178 -21.40 12.27 -13.39
CA ASP A 178 -22.80 12.10 -13.00
C ASP A 178 -23.04 10.65 -12.60
N VAL A 179 -22.52 10.31 -11.42
CA VAL A 179 -22.70 9.00 -10.78
C VAL A 179 -23.63 9.10 -9.55
N GLY A 180 -24.29 10.23 -9.32
CA GLY A 180 -25.23 10.40 -8.21
C GLY A 180 -24.58 10.34 -6.82
N SER A 181 -25.33 9.88 -5.82
CA SER A 181 -24.91 9.83 -4.41
C SER A 181 -24.83 8.39 -3.91
N ALA A 182 -23.83 8.13 -3.07
CA ALA A 182 -23.62 6.84 -2.44
C ALA A 182 -24.57 6.65 -1.25
N HIS A 183 -24.81 5.39 -0.87
CA HIS A 183 -25.35 5.12 0.46
C HIS A 183 -24.31 5.55 1.50
N PHE A 184 -24.72 6.40 2.45
CA PHE A 184 -23.83 6.93 3.48
C PHE A 184 -24.12 6.35 4.87
N PHE A 185 -25.14 5.51 5.02
CA PHE A 185 -25.48 4.84 6.27
C PHE A 185 -25.18 3.34 6.10
N VAL A 186 -24.09 2.89 6.72
CA VAL A 186 -23.68 1.48 6.71
C VAL A 186 -24.30 0.78 7.92
N PRO A 187 -25.09 -0.28 7.71
CA PRO A 187 -25.78 -0.96 8.79
C PRO A 187 -24.82 -1.74 9.71
N ALA A 188 -25.25 -1.98 10.95
CA ALA A 188 -24.43 -2.55 12.01
C ALA A 188 -23.85 -3.93 11.67
N ASN A 189 -24.56 -4.73 10.88
CA ASN A 189 -24.12 -6.05 10.40
C ASN A 189 -22.92 -5.99 9.44
N LEU A 190 -22.61 -4.83 8.84
CA LEU A 190 -21.36 -4.58 8.14
C LEU A 190 -20.37 -3.76 8.99
N ALA A 191 -20.86 -2.69 9.62
CA ALA A 191 -20.01 -1.71 10.29
C ALA A 191 -19.29 -2.26 11.53
N GLN A 192 -19.97 -3.06 12.36
CA GLN A 192 -19.38 -3.59 13.59
C GLN A 192 -18.35 -4.69 13.32
N PRO A 193 -18.60 -5.71 12.46
CA PRO A 193 -17.56 -6.67 12.07
C PRO A 193 -16.33 -6.01 11.48
N ARG A 194 -16.50 -5.03 10.58
CA ARG A 194 -15.37 -4.28 10.00
C ARG A 194 -14.56 -3.56 11.06
N SER A 195 -15.23 -2.86 11.97
CA SER A 195 -14.58 -2.12 13.04
C SER A 195 -13.80 -3.03 13.99
N LEU A 196 -14.36 -4.21 14.30
CA LEU A 196 -13.70 -5.22 15.11
C LEU A 196 -12.43 -5.75 14.42
N LEU A 197 -12.52 -6.13 13.15
CA LEU A 197 -11.40 -6.64 12.36
C LEU A 197 -10.31 -5.58 12.19
N SER A 198 -10.69 -4.34 11.94
CA SER A 198 -9.74 -3.23 11.80
C SER A 198 -9.03 -2.92 13.12
N LEU A 199 -9.72 -3.04 14.27
CA LEU A 199 -9.09 -2.96 15.58
C LEU A 199 -8.15 -4.15 15.90
N ALA A 200 -8.51 -5.37 15.48
CA ALA A 200 -7.70 -6.56 15.76
C ALA A 200 -6.34 -6.54 15.03
N PHE A 201 -6.31 -6.05 13.79
CA PHE A 201 -5.12 -5.97 12.94
C PHE A 201 -4.29 -4.68 13.11
N ALA A 202 -4.63 -3.84 14.09
CA ALA A 202 -3.93 -2.59 14.34
C ALA A 202 -3.13 -2.66 15.65
N ASP A 203 -1.98 -1.99 15.76
CA ASP A 203 -1.23 -1.89 17.02
C ASP A 203 -1.84 -0.85 17.98
N HIS A 204 -2.42 0.22 17.42
CA HIS A 204 -3.26 1.20 18.07
C HIS A 204 -4.66 1.25 17.44
N ARG A 205 -5.59 1.99 18.04
CA ARG A 205 -6.92 2.18 17.43
C ARG A 205 -6.76 2.88 16.07
N PRO A 206 -7.15 2.25 14.95
CA PRO A 206 -7.00 2.88 13.65
C PRO A 206 -8.02 4.02 13.48
N GLU A 207 -7.61 5.07 12.78
CA GLU A 207 -8.50 6.20 12.44
C GLU A 207 -9.51 5.84 11.34
N TYR A 208 -9.29 4.72 10.64
CA TYR A 208 -9.92 4.42 9.36
C TYR A 208 -10.48 2.99 9.29
N ARG A 209 -11.67 2.84 8.72
CA ARG A 209 -12.34 1.56 8.45
C ARG A 209 -12.74 1.38 6.99
N TRP A 210 -12.54 2.39 6.14
CA TRP A 210 -12.72 2.22 4.70
C TRP A 210 -11.67 1.27 4.12
N GLN A 211 -11.92 0.76 2.92
CA GLN A 211 -10.99 -0.11 2.21
C GLN A 211 -9.62 0.56 2.02
N ASN A 212 -8.54 -0.16 2.34
CA ASN A 212 -7.17 0.27 2.07
C ASN A 212 -6.56 -0.46 0.86
N TYR A 213 -5.38 -0.04 0.42
CA TYR A 213 -4.69 -0.65 -0.73
C TYR A 213 -4.34 -2.13 -0.52
N ASN A 214 -3.93 -2.50 0.70
CA ASN A 214 -3.58 -3.87 1.04
C ASN A 214 -4.80 -4.82 0.87
N GLU A 215 -5.96 -4.40 1.38
CA GLU A 215 -7.25 -5.08 1.23
C GLU A 215 -7.73 -5.08 -0.22
N TYR A 216 -7.42 -4.04 -1.01
CA TYR A 216 -7.83 -3.98 -2.40
C TYR A 216 -7.03 -4.93 -3.31
N SER A 217 -5.71 -5.06 -3.10
CA SER A 217 -4.84 -5.85 -3.98
C SER A 217 -4.08 -6.99 -3.28
N PRO A 218 -2.98 -6.77 -2.52
CA PRO A 218 -2.19 -7.86 -1.95
C PRO A 218 -2.98 -8.93 -1.20
N ALA A 219 -3.92 -8.53 -0.36
CA ALA A 219 -4.72 -9.43 0.48
C ALA A 219 -5.98 -9.97 -0.22
N ASN A 220 -6.30 -9.48 -1.43
CA ASN A 220 -7.44 -9.93 -2.23
C ASN A 220 -7.04 -10.89 -3.36
N CYS A 221 -5.75 -11.21 -3.51
CA CYS A 221 -5.27 -12.04 -4.62
C CYS A 221 -4.83 -13.42 -4.16
N ILE A 222 -5.04 -14.41 -5.02
CA ILE A 222 -4.56 -15.78 -4.86
C ILE A 222 -3.86 -16.26 -6.13
N VAL A 223 -2.88 -17.14 -5.95
CA VAL A 223 -2.22 -17.87 -7.04
C VAL A 223 -2.92 -19.22 -7.20
N ARG A 224 -3.43 -19.50 -8.40
CA ARG A 224 -4.19 -20.72 -8.70
C ARG A 224 -3.29 -21.96 -8.68
N ASP A 225 -2.12 -21.86 -9.31
CA ASP A 225 -1.10 -22.89 -9.34
C ASP A 225 0.27 -22.27 -8.96
N PRO A 226 0.78 -22.53 -7.74
CA PRO A 226 2.08 -22.03 -7.30
C PRO A 226 3.27 -22.53 -8.13
N SER A 227 3.10 -23.56 -8.95
CA SER A 227 4.15 -24.07 -9.84
C SER A 227 4.26 -23.31 -11.16
N GLN A 228 3.26 -22.49 -11.50
CA GLN A 228 3.23 -21.69 -12.73
C GLN A 228 3.73 -20.26 -12.48
N PRO A 229 4.24 -19.57 -13.51
CA PRO A 229 4.60 -18.16 -13.40
C PRO A 229 3.41 -17.30 -12.94
N LEU A 230 3.71 -16.17 -12.29
CA LEU A 230 2.69 -15.17 -11.98
C LEU A 230 2.28 -14.48 -13.28
N SER A 231 1.06 -14.76 -13.74
CA SER A 231 0.48 -14.21 -14.97
C SER A 231 -1.00 -13.90 -14.77
N ARG A 232 -1.63 -13.26 -15.76
CA ARG A 232 -3.05 -12.91 -15.75
C ARG A 232 -3.96 -14.15 -15.64
N GLU A 233 -3.48 -15.29 -16.12
CA GLU A 233 -4.20 -16.55 -16.12
C GLU A 233 -4.05 -17.30 -14.78
N ASN A 234 -2.94 -17.07 -14.07
CA ASN A 234 -2.58 -17.81 -12.86
C ASN A 234 -2.84 -17.03 -11.55
N VAL A 235 -2.94 -15.71 -11.60
CA VAL A 235 -3.30 -14.86 -10.45
C VAL A 235 -4.73 -14.37 -10.62
N THR A 236 -5.54 -14.44 -9.57
CA THR A 236 -6.92 -13.97 -9.59
C THR A 236 -7.30 -13.34 -8.25
N THR A 237 -8.44 -12.66 -8.22
CA THR A 237 -8.99 -12.07 -7.00
C THR A 237 -10.03 -12.97 -6.35
N VAL A 238 -10.15 -12.90 -5.03
CA VAL A 238 -11.19 -13.65 -4.28
C VAL A 238 -12.49 -12.87 -4.13
N ILE A 239 -12.43 -11.53 -4.09
CA ILE A 239 -13.60 -10.66 -4.04
C ILE A 239 -13.50 -9.62 -5.17
N ARG A 240 -14.65 -9.27 -5.75
CA ARG A 240 -14.75 -8.38 -6.92
C ARG A 240 -15.91 -7.40 -6.76
N SER A 241 -15.78 -6.20 -7.30
CA SER A 241 -16.87 -5.23 -7.40
C SER A 241 -17.51 -5.27 -8.78
N GLU A 242 -16.71 -5.10 -9.82
CA GLU A 242 -17.18 -5.11 -11.21
C GLU A 242 -17.24 -6.55 -11.77
N GLY A 243 -16.28 -7.39 -11.41
CA GLY A 243 -16.11 -8.74 -11.94
C GLY A 243 -15.55 -8.81 -13.36
N SER A 244 -15.16 -7.67 -13.94
CA SER A 244 -14.63 -7.61 -15.29
C SER A 244 -13.18 -8.13 -15.38
N PRO A 245 -12.73 -8.60 -16.55
CA PRO A 245 -11.33 -8.96 -16.77
C PRO A 245 -10.35 -7.79 -16.53
N ASP A 246 -10.81 -6.55 -16.67
CA ASP A 246 -10.02 -5.34 -16.44
C ASP A 246 -9.87 -5.03 -14.94
N GLU A 247 -10.89 -5.28 -14.11
CA GLU A 247 -10.77 -5.19 -12.65
C GLU A 247 -9.80 -6.24 -12.11
N ILE A 248 -10.00 -7.50 -12.49
CA ILE A 248 -9.11 -8.59 -12.10
C ILE A 248 -7.69 -8.27 -12.55
N GLY A 249 -7.50 -7.81 -13.80
CA GLY A 249 -6.20 -7.46 -14.34
C GLY A 249 -5.54 -6.28 -13.61
N PHE A 250 -6.29 -5.22 -13.31
CA PHE A 250 -5.78 -4.05 -12.58
C PHE A 250 -5.28 -4.45 -11.20
N ILE A 251 -6.08 -5.20 -10.45
CA ILE A 251 -5.76 -5.63 -9.08
C ILE A 251 -4.59 -6.61 -9.08
N THR A 252 -4.58 -7.60 -9.97
CA THR A 252 -3.56 -8.64 -10.00
C THR A 252 -2.22 -8.14 -10.55
N ASN A 253 -2.19 -7.15 -11.45
CA ASN A 253 -0.93 -6.51 -11.84
C ASN A 253 -0.22 -5.88 -10.62
N HIS A 254 -0.97 -5.20 -9.75
CA HIS A 254 -0.43 -4.65 -8.50
C HIS A 254 0.05 -5.76 -7.54
N TYR A 255 -0.69 -6.86 -7.43
CA TYR A 255 -0.23 -8.02 -6.64
C TYR A 255 1.10 -8.59 -7.17
N VAL A 256 1.25 -8.71 -8.49
CA VAL A 256 2.50 -9.20 -9.08
C VAL A 256 3.66 -8.24 -8.78
N GLN A 257 3.43 -6.92 -8.81
CA GLN A 257 4.45 -5.97 -8.36
C GLN A 257 4.84 -6.19 -6.90
N GLU A 258 3.86 -6.34 -6.00
CA GLU A 258 4.09 -6.54 -4.56
C GLU A 258 4.78 -7.88 -4.26
N SER A 259 4.54 -8.93 -5.05
CA SER A 259 5.24 -10.23 -4.95
C SER A 259 6.75 -10.16 -5.20
N LEU A 260 7.24 -9.09 -5.85
CA LEU A 260 8.64 -8.90 -6.19
C LEU A 260 9.41 -8.09 -5.14
N THR A 261 8.77 -7.75 -4.01
CA THR A 261 9.32 -6.79 -3.03
C THR A 261 10.28 -7.40 -2.01
N ALA A 262 10.35 -8.73 -1.88
CA ALA A 262 11.21 -9.38 -0.88
C ALA A 262 12.68 -8.89 -0.90
N PRO A 263 13.36 -8.76 -2.06
CA PRO A 263 14.73 -8.24 -2.10
C PRO A 263 14.82 -6.73 -1.77
N LEU A 264 13.78 -5.96 -2.06
CA LEU A 264 13.70 -4.54 -1.66
C LEU A 264 13.60 -4.42 -0.14
N ILE A 265 12.76 -5.24 0.50
CA ILE A 265 12.60 -5.27 1.96
C ILE A 265 13.89 -5.75 2.65
N GLU A 266 14.55 -6.77 2.12
CA GLU A 266 15.84 -7.24 2.63
C GLU A 266 16.90 -6.11 2.64
N SER A 267 17.00 -5.36 1.54
CA SER A 267 17.88 -4.20 1.45
C SER A 267 17.47 -3.08 2.41
N ALA A 268 16.17 -2.85 2.58
CA ALA A 268 15.65 -1.85 3.52
C ALA A 268 16.03 -2.18 4.97
N LEU A 269 15.84 -3.44 5.38
CA LEU A 269 16.23 -3.91 6.70
C LEU A 269 17.74 -3.79 6.92
N THR A 270 18.55 -4.04 5.88
CA THR A 270 20.01 -3.82 5.96
C THR A 270 20.35 -2.35 6.24
N ILE A 271 19.65 -1.40 5.59
CA ILE A 271 19.85 0.04 5.80
C ILE A 271 19.36 0.49 7.19
N ALA A 272 18.19 -0.01 7.63
CA ALA A 272 17.62 0.33 8.93
C ALA A 272 18.54 -0.09 10.10
N HIS A 273 19.29 -1.18 9.92
CA HIS A 273 20.18 -1.75 10.94
C HIS A 273 21.67 -1.47 10.69
N LEU A 274 22.00 -0.41 9.92
CA LEU A 274 23.39 -0.02 9.73
C LEU A 274 24.07 0.26 11.09
N PRO A 275 25.30 -0.23 11.33
CA PRO A 275 25.99 -0.02 12.61
C PRO A 275 26.23 1.47 12.91
N GLU A 276 26.16 1.87 14.18
CA GLU A 276 26.40 3.26 14.63
C GLU A 276 27.75 3.81 14.18
N GLU A 277 28.78 2.96 14.12
CA GLU A 277 30.14 3.31 13.67
C GLU A 277 30.18 3.90 12.26
N LEU A 278 29.17 3.62 11.41
CA LEU A 278 29.05 4.23 10.08
C LEU A 278 28.72 5.72 10.12
N GLY A 279 28.24 6.25 11.25
CA GLY A 279 28.14 7.69 11.48
C GLY A 279 29.51 8.39 11.41
N GLN A 280 30.61 7.64 11.49
CA GLN A 280 31.99 8.12 11.36
C GLN A 280 32.72 7.38 10.22
N ALA A 281 32.03 7.02 9.14
CA ALA A 281 32.56 6.17 8.07
C ALA A 281 33.92 6.62 7.48
N ARG A 282 34.26 7.91 7.56
CA ARG A 282 35.55 8.46 7.08
C ARG A 282 36.75 8.14 7.98
N THR A 283 36.52 7.79 9.24
CA THR A 283 37.59 7.48 10.22
C THR A 283 37.79 5.98 10.41
N LEU A 284 37.00 5.15 9.71
CA LEU A 284 37.15 3.70 9.74
C LEU A 284 38.44 3.26 9.05
N ASP A 285 39.01 2.15 9.51
CA ASP A 285 40.13 1.52 8.82
C ASP A 285 39.70 1.01 7.42
N THR A 286 40.67 0.86 6.51
CA THR A 286 40.42 0.51 5.11
C THR A 286 39.62 -0.78 4.94
N ALA A 287 39.88 -1.82 5.74
CA ALA A 287 39.21 -3.11 5.58
C ALA A 287 37.75 -3.04 6.06
N THR A 288 37.51 -2.38 7.19
CA THR A 288 36.15 -2.14 7.71
C THR A 288 35.34 -1.28 6.75
N ARG A 289 35.94 -0.19 6.25
CA ARG A 289 35.34 0.69 5.24
C ARG A 289 34.95 -0.10 3.99
N GLN A 290 35.86 -0.87 3.41
CA GLN A 290 35.58 -1.66 2.20
C GLN A 290 34.42 -2.64 2.41
N ARG A 291 34.41 -3.37 3.54
CA ARG A 291 33.31 -4.30 3.86
C ARG A 291 31.96 -3.60 3.92
N PHE A 292 31.90 -2.42 4.52
CA PHE A 292 30.66 -1.65 4.58
C PHE A 292 30.27 -1.06 3.23
N SER A 293 31.25 -0.59 2.43
CA SER A 293 31.02 -0.16 1.05
C SER A 293 30.39 -1.29 0.23
N GLU A 294 30.94 -2.50 0.27
CA GLU A 294 30.41 -3.67 -0.44
C GLU A 294 29.01 -4.04 0.02
N THR A 295 28.75 -4.01 1.33
CA THR A 295 27.43 -4.33 1.90
C THR A 295 26.36 -3.33 1.46
N LEU A 296 26.66 -2.03 1.54
CA LEU A 296 25.71 -0.98 1.20
C LEU A 296 25.51 -0.85 -0.31
N ALA A 297 26.59 -0.96 -1.09
CA ALA A 297 26.52 -1.04 -2.56
C ALA A 297 25.67 -2.23 -3.01
N GLY A 298 25.90 -3.42 -2.43
CA GLY A 298 25.11 -4.62 -2.72
C GLY A 298 23.64 -4.47 -2.33
N SER A 299 23.34 -3.76 -1.25
CA SER A 299 21.96 -3.46 -0.84
C SER A 299 21.24 -2.56 -1.84
N TYR A 300 21.88 -1.46 -2.28
CA TYR A 300 21.30 -0.58 -3.29
C TYR A 300 21.17 -1.27 -4.65
N HIS A 301 22.14 -2.10 -5.04
CA HIS A 301 22.07 -2.88 -6.27
C HIS A 301 20.88 -3.85 -6.26
N ARG A 302 20.73 -4.64 -5.19
CA ARG A 302 19.59 -5.56 -5.02
C ARG A 302 18.24 -4.84 -5.05
N ALA A 303 18.15 -3.69 -4.37
CA ALA A 303 16.95 -2.86 -4.39
C ALA A 303 16.64 -2.32 -5.80
N THR A 304 17.68 -1.95 -6.55
CA THR A 304 17.56 -1.52 -7.95
C THR A 304 17.01 -2.64 -8.82
N GLU A 305 17.56 -3.86 -8.72
CA GLU A 305 17.09 -5.01 -9.51
C GLU A 305 15.62 -5.35 -9.18
N ALA A 306 15.23 -5.28 -7.91
CA ALA A 306 13.84 -5.47 -7.51
C ALA A 306 12.94 -4.41 -8.15
N MET A 307 13.32 -3.12 -8.05
CA MET A 307 12.58 -2.02 -8.67
C MET A 307 12.50 -2.12 -10.20
N GLN A 308 13.55 -2.62 -10.87
CA GLN A 308 13.52 -2.86 -12.32
C GLN A 308 12.48 -3.93 -12.70
N ARG A 309 12.40 -5.03 -11.93
CA ARG A 309 11.40 -6.09 -12.16
C ARG A 309 9.99 -5.58 -11.89
N ILE A 310 9.80 -4.82 -10.80
CA ILE A 310 8.53 -4.16 -10.48
C ILE A 310 8.13 -3.20 -11.60
N ASN A 311 9.06 -2.36 -12.09
CA ASN A 311 8.81 -1.43 -13.18
C ASN A 311 8.51 -2.13 -14.50
N ALA A 312 9.10 -3.30 -14.76
CA ALA A 312 8.76 -4.10 -15.92
C ALA A 312 7.29 -4.53 -15.87
N VAL A 313 6.81 -5.05 -14.74
CA VAL A 313 5.39 -5.42 -14.54
C VAL A 313 4.47 -4.22 -14.60
N ASN A 314 4.85 -3.09 -13.97
CA ASN A 314 4.08 -1.85 -14.00
C ASN A 314 3.85 -1.38 -15.46
N ARG A 315 4.89 -1.44 -16.31
CA ARG A 315 4.80 -1.09 -17.74
C ARG A 315 3.83 -1.98 -18.53
N GLU A 316 3.52 -3.16 -18.03
CA GLU A 316 2.59 -4.07 -18.66
C GLU A 316 1.13 -3.76 -18.36
N MET A 317 0.79 -2.79 -17.49
CA MET A 317 -0.61 -2.46 -17.14
C MET A 317 -1.59 -2.47 -18.33
N PRO A 318 -1.27 -1.92 -19.52
CA PRO A 318 -2.17 -1.98 -20.69
C PRO A 318 -2.53 -3.38 -21.20
N LYS A 319 -1.75 -4.41 -20.86
CA LYS A 319 -2.05 -5.84 -21.16
C LYS A 319 -3.04 -6.43 -20.16
N TRP A 320 -3.16 -5.84 -18.97
CA TRP A 320 -3.95 -6.34 -17.85
C TRP A 320 -5.27 -5.58 -17.71
N CYS A 321 -5.25 -4.26 -17.85
CA CYS A 321 -6.39 -3.38 -17.73
C CYS A 321 -6.36 -2.33 -18.85
N THR A 322 -7.48 -2.12 -19.53
CA THR A 322 -7.63 -1.08 -20.56
C THR A 322 -8.07 0.24 -19.93
N PRO A 323 -7.78 1.41 -20.53
CA PRO A 323 -8.31 2.69 -20.07
C PRO A 323 -9.84 2.73 -19.97
N ALA A 324 -10.55 2.09 -20.91
CA ALA A 324 -12.00 1.99 -20.88
C ALA A 324 -12.49 1.12 -19.71
N GLY A 325 -11.91 -0.07 -19.52
CA GLY A 325 -12.24 -0.95 -18.40
C GLY A 325 -11.91 -0.34 -17.04
N TYR A 326 -10.85 0.45 -16.94
CA TYR A 326 -10.55 1.24 -15.74
C TYR A 326 -11.64 2.28 -15.46
N GLY A 327 -12.19 2.91 -16.50
CA GLY A 327 -13.32 3.84 -16.36
C GLY A 327 -14.55 3.20 -15.70
N GLU A 328 -14.84 1.94 -16.04
CA GLU A 328 -15.95 1.19 -15.45
C GLU A 328 -15.70 0.84 -13.98
N LEU A 329 -14.53 0.29 -13.65
CA LEU A 329 -14.24 -0.16 -12.28
C LEU A 329 -13.96 1.01 -11.32
N ARG A 330 -13.53 2.18 -11.82
CA ARG A 330 -13.09 3.29 -10.97
C ARG A 330 -14.21 3.83 -10.07
N VAL A 331 -15.49 3.65 -10.43
CA VAL A 331 -16.62 4.10 -9.59
C VAL A 331 -16.59 3.46 -8.20
N TRP A 332 -16.00 2.27 -8.06
CA TRP A 332 -15.97 1.50 -6.82
C TRP A 332 -14.84 1.90 -5.86
N ILE A 333 -13.84 2.67 -6.30
CA ILE A 333 -12.57 2.84 -5.58
C ILE A 333 -12.53 4.04 -4.60
N PRO A 334 -13.16 5.20 -4.90
CA PRO A 334 -12.99 6.39 -4.08
C PRO A 334 -13.40 6.17 -2.62
N GLY A 335 -12.96 7.07 -1.75
CA GLY A 335 -13.38 7.08 -0.35
C GLY A 335 -13.99 8.41 0.04
N PRO A 336 -14.62 8.48 1.23
CA PRO A 336 -15.36 9.66 1.66
C PRO A 336 -14.57 10.97 1.61
N LYS A 337 -13.31 10.97 2.04
CA LYS A 337 -12.45 12.16 2.05
C LYS A 337 -12.06 12.60 0.64
N GLY A 338 -12.33 13.87 0.31
CA GLY A 338 -12.18 14.43 -1.03
C GLY A 338 -13.47 14.30 -1.86
N HIS A 339 -14.34 13.36 -1.49
CA HIS A 339 -15.61 13.10 -2.16
C HIS A 339 -16.83 13.38 -1.27
N ASN A 340 -16.64 14.10 -0.16
CA ASN A 340 -17.67 14.53 0.77
C ASN A 340 -18.01 16.02 0.59
N GLY A 341 -19.29 16.37 0.71
CA GLY A 341 -19.76 17.76 0.71
C GLY A 341 -21.05 17.98 -0.05
N PRO A 342 -21.48 19.25 -0.24
CA PRO A 342 -22.67 19.57 -1.01
C PRO A 342 -22.57 19.04 -2.44
N SER A 343 -23.57 18.25 -2.86
CA SER A 343 -23.64 17.67 -4.21
C SER A 343 -22.47 16.76 -4.60
N LYS A 344 -21.76 16.17 -3.61
CA LYS A 344 -20.74 15.13 -3.84
C LYS A 344 -21.29 13.72 -3.55
N LEU A 345 -20.43 12.70 -3.71
CA LEU A 345 -20.75 11.29 -3.48
C LEU A 345 -21.28 11.03 -2.06
N PHE A 346 -20.62 11.64 -1.07
CA PHE A 346 -20.91 11.47 0.35
C PHE A 346 -21.31 12.80 1.01
N PRO A 347 -22.08 12.77 2.12
CA PRO A 347 -22.36 13.96 2.88
C PRO A 347 -21.09 14.49 3.56
N GLN A 348 -21.13 15.75 4.01
CA GLN A 348 -19.97 16.46 4.57
C GLN A 348 -19.26 15.68 5.69
N GLN A 349 -20.02 14.97 6.53
CA GLN A 349 -19.52 14.22 7.68
C GLN A 349 -18.79 12.92 7.27
N GLY A 350 -18.99 12.42 6.06
CA GLY A 350 -18.50 11.12 5.60
C GLY A 350 -19.56 10.03 5.73
N VAL A 351 -19.15 8.79 5.99
CA VAL A 351 -20.04 7.62 6.03
C VAL A 351 -20.35 7.24 7.47
N MET A 352 -21.62 7.18 7.84
CA MET A 352 -22.09 6.71 9.14
C MET A 352 -21.89 5.20 9.26
N MET A 353 -21.20 4.76 10.31
CA MET A 353 -20.85 3.37 10.59
C MET A 353 -21.62 2.89 11.82
N GLU A 354 -22.84 2.40 11.61
CA GLU A 354 -23.79 2.10 12.69
C GLU A 354 -23.21 1.20 13.78
N GLY A 355 -23.39 1.59 15.04
CA GLY A 355 -23.01 0.79 16.20
C GLY A 355 -21.50 0.68 16.46
N SER A 356 -20.67 1.35 15.67
CA SER A 356 -19.21 1.27 15.82
C SER A 356 -18.66 2.12 16.97
N ALA A 357 -19.41 3.11 17.46
CA ALA A 357 -19.06 3.87 18.66
C ALA A 357 -18.96 2.98 19.91
N ALA A 358 -19.71 1.87 19.96
CA ALA A 358 -19.59 0.87 21.03
C ALA A 358 -18.21 0.19 21.07
N LEU A 359 -17.50 0.18 19.94
CA LEU A 359 -16.11 -0.28 19.82
C LEU A 359 -15.10 0.87 20.04
N GLY A 360 -15.58 2.09 20.28
CA GLY A 360 -14.81 3.32 20.52
C GLY A 360 -14.36 4.07 19.27
N PHE A 361 -14.94 3.77 18.10
CA PHE A 361 -14.70 4.53 16.88
C PHE A 361 -15.58 5.78 16.82
N ALA A 362 -15.21 6.74 15.97
CA ALA A 362 -16.13 7.79 15.58
C ALA A 362 -17.34 7.21 14.83
N ASP A 363 -18.50 7.87 14.95
CA ASP A 363 -19.72 7.49 14.24
C ASP A 363 -19.55 7.56 12.72
N TYR A 364 -18.83 8.58 12.24
CA TYR A 364 -18.56 8.78 10.82
C TYR A 364 -17.13 8.40 10.45
N ASP A 365 -16.97 7.76 9.30
CA ASP A 365 -15.70 7.48 8.66
C ASP A 365 -15.43 8.51 7.55
N LEU A 366 -14.27 9.16 7.64
CA LEU A 366 -13.78 10.14 6.67
C LEU A 366 -12.42 9.72 6.08
N SER A 367 -12.33 8.45 5.69
CA SER A 367 -11.19 7.86 5.01
C SER A 367 -11.01 8.34 3.57
N ARG A 368 -9.77 8.34 3.07
CA ARG A 368 -9.48 8.38 1.63
C ARG A 368 -9.80 7.02 1.00
N GLY A 369 -10.08 7.01 -0.30
CA GLY A 369 -10.15 5.77 -1.09
C GLY A 369 -8.78 5.13 -1.24
N GLU A 370 -8.72 3.90 -1.72
CA GLU A 370 -7.45 3.27 -2.01
C GLU A 370 -6.73 3.98 -3.18
N THR A 371 -5.40 3.95 -3.14
CA THR A 371 -4.56 4.48 -4.20
C THR A 371 -3.22 3.77 -4.20
N GLY A 372 -2.60 3.65 -5.38
CA GLY A 372 -1.22 3.20 -5.51
C GLY A 372 -0.21 4.02 -4.69
N ALA A 373 -0.54 5.24 -4.24
CA ALA A 373 0.32 5.98 -3.31
C ALA A 373 0.40 5.36 -1.90
N MET A 374 -0.50 4.43 -1.55
CA MET A 374 -0.47 3.64 -0.32
C MET A 374 0.39 2.38 -0.45
N THR A 375 0.93 2.03 -1.63
CA THR A 375 1.91 0.93 -1.76
C THR A 375 3.10 1.16 -0.84
N THR A 376 3.67 0.07 -0.31
CA THR A 376 4.90 0.13 0.49
C THR A 376 6.15 0.19 -0.40
N ILE A 377 6.04 -0.15 -1.69
CA ILE A 377 7.17 -0.17 -2.66
C ILE A 377 7.89 1.18 -2.72
N LEU A 378 7.19 2.23 -3.16
CA LEU A 378 7.79 3.55 -3.35
C LEU A 378 8.19 4.19 -2.02
N ALA A 379 7.40 4.00 -0.96
CA ALA A 379 7.69 4.57 0.34
C ALA A 379 8.98 4.01 0.94
N THR A 380 9.22 2.70 0.78
CA THR A 380 10.45 2.04 1.19
C THR A 380 11.63 2.46 0.33
N ALA A 381 11.51 2.37 -1.00
CA ALA A 381 12.59 2.72 -1.92
C ALA A 381 13.04 4.18 -1.74
N ARG A 382 12.10 5.12 -1.55
CA ARG A 382 12.40 6.53 -1.32
C ARG A 382 13.19 6.75 -0.03
N ARG A 383 12.73 6.22 1.10
CA ARG A 383 13.44 6.35 2.39
C ARG A 383 14.82 5.72 2.37
N MET A 384 14.97 4.57 1.72
CA MET A 384 16.29 3.97 1.48
C MET A 384 17.18 4.88 0.65
N SER A 385 16.61 5.55 -0.35
CA SER A 385 17.34 6.46 -1.23
C SER A 385 17.64 7.83 -0.62
N LEU A 386 17.46 8.01 0.69
CA LEU A 386 17.61 9.28 1.41
C LEU A 386 16.66 10.38 0.89
N PHE A 387 15.49 9.98 0.42
CA PHE A 387 14.46 10.87 -0.08
C PHE A 387 13.17 10.69 0.72
N MET A 388 12.69 11.77 1.32
CA MET A 388 11.38 11.83 1.96
C MET A 388 10.67 13.11 1.51
N TYR A 389 9.41 12.94 1.13
CA TYR A 389 8.55 14.06 0.79
C TYR A 389 7.69 14.42 2.01
N ASP A 390 8.25 15.23 2.90
CA ASP A 390 7.64 15.61 4.17
C ASP A 390 7.56 17.14 4.36
N ALA A 391 6.81 17.55 5.38
CA ALA A 391 6.61 18.96 5.69
C ALA A 391 7.88 19.64 6.24
N ALA A 392 8.82 18.88 6.82
CA ALA A 392 10.07 19.45 7.32
C ALA A 392 10.94 19.96 6.17
N ARG A 393 10.94 19.26 5.04
CA ARG A 393 11.74 19.62 3.85
C ARG A 393 10.99 20.48 2.85
N TYR A 394 9.70 20.23 2.62
CA TYR A 394 8.92 20.88 1.55
C TYR A 394 7.81 21.82 2.06
N GLY A 395 7.72 22.02 3.38
CA GLY A 395 6.64 22.77 4.02
C GLY A 395 5.30 22.01 4.01
N GLU A 396 4.36 22.50 4.80
CA GLU A 396 2.99 21.99 4.78
C GLU A 396 2.30 22.38 3.48
N ASN A 397 1.83 21.37 2.74
CA ASN A 397 1.07 21.53 1.51
C ASN A 397 0.22 20.28 1.27
N GLU A 398 -0.57 20.27 0.19
CA GLU A 398 -1.46 19.15 -0.13
C GLU A 398 -0.71 17.82 -0.26
N LEU A 399 0.49 17.85 -0.86
CA LEU A 399 1.31 16.66 -1.12
C LEU A 399 1.86 16.06 0.18
N THR A 400 2.42 16.90 1.06
CA THR A 400 2.97 16.46 2.34
C THR A 400 1.87 15.97 3.28
N SER A 401 0.71 16.64 3.27
CA SER A 401 -0.48 16.20 4.01
C SER A 401 -1.03 14.87 3.50
N ALA A 402 -1.15 14.70 2.18
CA ALA A 402 -1.61 13.46 1.56
C ALA A 402 -0.64 12.30 1.83
N GLN A 403 0.67 12.52 1.72
CA GLN A 403 1.67 11.50 1.99
C GLN A 403 1.63 11.04 3.47
N ALA A 404 1.52 11.97 4.41
CA ALA A 404 1.37 11.65 5.83
C ALA A 404 0.08 10.86 6.13
N ASP A 405 -0.99 11.13 5.37
CA ASP A 405 -2.25 10.39 5.46
C ASP A 405 -2.12 8.97 4.87
N PHE A 406 -1.44 8.82 3.73
CA PHE A 406 -1.16 7.52 3.13
C PHE A 406 -0.27 6.65 4.03
N ASP A 407 0.73 7.25 4.67
CA ASP A 407 1.61 6.56 5.62
C ASP A 407 0.82 5.99 6.80
N ARG A 408 -0.14 6.74 7.35
CA ARG A 408 -1.04 6.27 8.42
C ARG A 408 -2.06 5.20 8.00
N ARG A 409 -2.29 5.02 6.69
CA ARG A 409 -3.27 4.05 6.15
C ARG A 409 -2.68 2.70 5.77
N ARG A 410 -1.36 2.57 5.79
CA ARG A 410 -0.67 1.29 5.57
C ARG A 410 -0.91 0.33 6.74
N GLU A 411 -0.66 -0.95 6.53
CA GLU A 411 -0.75 -1.92 7.64
C GLU A 411 0.33 -1.60 8.70
N PRO A 412 0.09 -1.79 10.02
CA PRO A 412 0.99 -1.26 11.03
C PRO A 412 2.42 -1.81 10.95
N GLY A 413 2.59 -3.07 10.54
CA GLY A 413 3.93 -3.61 10.27
C GLY A 413 4.67 -2.87 9.15
N GLN A 414 3.96 -2.41 8.12
CA GLN A 414 4.51 -1.56 7.06
C GLN A 414 4.84 -0.16 7.59
N GLN A 415 3.99 0.41 8.46
CA GLN A 415 4.25 1.70 9.11
C GLN A 415 5.53 1.66 9.95
N ARG A 416 5.73 0.59 10.73
CA ARG A 416 6.94 0.40 11.55
C ARG A 416 8.21 0.37 10.71
N LEU A 417 8.23 -0.41 9.62
CA LEU A 417 9.37 -0.41 8.69
C LEU A 417 9.67 1.01 8.15
N LEU A 418 8.63 1.74 7.72
CA LEU A 418 8.80 3.09 7.18
C LEU A 418 9.23 4.09 8.26
N PHE A 419 8.79 3.91 9.50
CA PHE A 419 9.24 4.70 10.64
C PHE A 419 10.72 4.45 10.94
N ASP A 420 11.14 3.18 11.04
CA ASP A 420 12.52 2.79 11.33
C ASP A 420 13.49 3.34 10.27
N LEU A 421 13.09 3.27 9.00
CA LEU A 421 13.83 3.85 7.88
C LEU A 421 13.83 5.39 7.92
N GLY A 422 12.76 6.00 8.40
CA GLY A 422 12.52 7.44 8.34
C GLY A 422 13.00 8.24 9.55
N THR A 423 13.52 7.61 10.60
CA THR A 423 14.02 8.34 11.76
C THR A 423 15.19 9.25 11.38
N GLN A 424 15.32 10.38 12.07
CA GLN A 424 16.44 11.31 11.84
C GLN A 424 17.80 10.62 12.02
N GLU A 425 17.91 9.74 13.00
CA GLU A 425 19.13 8.98 13.28
C GLU A 425 19.48 8.03 12.13
N THR A 426 18.52 7.21 11.68
CA THR A 426 18.73 6.29 10.55
C THR A 426 19.13 7.06 9.28
N GLN A 427 18.42 8.15 8.97
CA GLN A 427 18.70 8.97 7.78
C GLN A 427 20.07 9.66 7.85
N GLN A 428 20.45 10.22 9.00
CA GLN A 428 21.78 10.82 9.19
C GLN A 428 22.90 9.79 9.09
N ARG A 429 22.72 8.61 9.67
CA ARG A 429 23.68 7.50 9.61
C ARG A 429 23.85 6.99 8.17
N ALA A 430 22.75 6.79 7.46
CA ALA A 430 22.78 6.36 6.07
C ALA A 430 23.40 7.45 5.17
N ARG A 431 23.13 8.73 5.41
CA ARG A 431 23.80 9.85 4.72
C ARG A 431 25.31 9.87 4.98
N ALA A 432 25.73 9.74 6.24
CA ALA A 432 27.15 9.69 6.61
C ALA A 432 27.86 8.49 5.96
N ALA A 433 27.17 7.34 5.84
CA ALA A 433 27.68 6.19 5.13
C ALA A 433 27.85 6.49 3.62
N VAL A 434 26.86 7.08 2.96
CA VAL A 434 26.94 7.43 1.52
C VAL A 434 28.05 8.45 1.24
N ASP A 435 28.17 9.50 2.07
CA ASP A 435 29.20 10.55 1.93
C ASP A 435 30.59 10.09 2.38
N GLY A 436 30.62 9.06 3.22
CA GLY A 436 31.81 8.57 3.89
C GLY A 436 32.46 7.40 3.18
N LEU A 437 31.69 6.49 2.60
CA LEU A 437 32.16 5.25 1.94
C LEU A 437 32.55 5.48 0.47
N ASP A 438 32.92 4.42 -0.24
CA ASP A 438 33.49 4.48 -1.60
C ASP A 438 32.45 4.82 -2.68
N ALA A 439 32.90 5.36 -3.82
CA ALA A 439 32.03 5.83 -4.89
C ALA A 439 31.01 4.80 -5.42
N PRO A 440 31.28 3.48 -5.43
CA PRO A 440 30.29 2.46 -5.80
C PRO A 440 28.98 2.52 -4.99
N VAL A 441 29.02 2.97 -3.72
CA VAL A 441 27.82 3.15 -2.90
C VAL A 441 26.90 4.21 -3.53
N LEU A 442 27.47 5.38 -3.87
CA LEU A 442 26.72 6.48 -4.47
C LEU A 442 26.29 6.15 -5.90
N TYR A 443 27.12 5.43 -6.67
CA TYR A 443 26.74 4.89 -7.97
C TYR A 443 25.44 4.06 -7.87
N HIS A 444 25.38 3.05 -7.01
CA HIS A 444 24.18 2.22 -6.89
C HIS A 444 22.97 2.97 -6.28
N LEU A 445 23.19 3.94 -5.39
CA LEU A 445 22.13 4.81 -4.90
C LEU A 445 21.47 5.60 -6.05
N ILE A 446 22.25 6.15 -6.98
CA ILE A 446 21.74 6.88 -8.16
C ILE A 446 20.90 5.94 -9.05
N HIS A 447 21.31 4.69 -9.22
CA HIS A 447 20.51 3.70 -9.95
C HIS A 447 19.16 3.42 -9.29
N LEU A 448 19.11 3.27 -7.96
CA LEU A 448 17.84 3.13 -7.25
C LEU A 448 16.93 4.34 -7.46
N ARG A 449 17.48 5.55 -7.36
CA ARG A 449 16.73 6.80 -7.62
C ARG A 449 16.22 6.88 -9.06
N ASN A 450 17.03 6.47 -10.03
CA ASN A 450 16.63 6.37 -11.43
C ASN A 450 15.40 5.46 -11.61
N GLU A 451 15.32 4.34 -10.89
CA GLU A 451 14.15 3.46 -10.93
C GLU A 451 12.92 4.01 -10.18
N ILE A 452 13.11 4.78 -9.11
CA ILE A 452 12.02 5.52 -8.45
C ILE A 452 11.41 6.54 -9.42
N VAL A 453 12.25 7.30 -10.13
CA VAL A 453 11.81 8.25 -11.16
C VAL A 453 11.12 7.53 -12.31
N THR A 454 11.66 6.39 -12.78
CA THR A 454 10.99 5.52 -13.76
C THR A 454 9.58 5.20 -13.32
N HIS A 455 9.42 4.70 -12.10
CA HIS A 455 8.14 4.24 -11.59
C HIS A 455 7.12 5.39 -11.56
N ASN A 456 7.50 6.54 -10.97
CA ASN A 456 6.64 7.72 -10.86
C ASN A 456 6.17 8.21 -12.24
N LEU A 457 7.07 8.26 -13.24
CA LEU A 457 6.73 8.76 -14.57
C LEU A 457 5.88 7.76 -15.37
N THR A 458 6.12 6.46 -15.22
CA THR A 458 5.24 5.44 -15.79
C THR A 458 3.83 5.55 -15.20
N HIS A 459 3.71 5.64 -13.88
CA HIS A 459 2.41 5.81 -13.20
C HIS A 459 1.71 7.12 -13.58
N TYR A 460 2.48 8.21 -13.73
CA TYR A 460 1.96 9.47 -14.25
C TYR A 460 1.42 9.33 -15.68
N GLY A 461 2.14 8.63 -16.57
CA GLY A 461 1.68 8.33 -17.93
C GLY A 461 0.35 7.57 -17.95
N TYR A 462 0.13 6.65 -17.00
CA TYR A 462 -1.16 5.99 -16.84
C TYR A 462 -2.25 6.93 -16.34
N SER A 463 -1.96 7.80 -15.38
CA SER A 463 -2.94 8.80 -14.94
C SER A 463 -3.42 9.66 -16.13
N VAL A 464 -2.51 10.04 -17.04
CA VAL A 464 -2.90 10.72 -18.28
C VAL A 464 -3.82 9.86 -19.14
N ASN A 465 -3.40 8.65 -19.50
CA ASN A 465 -4.15 7.85 -20.48
C ASN A 465 -5.45 7.23 -19.92
N TYR A 466 -5.51 6.93 -18.63
CA TYR A 466 -6.61 6.20 -17.99
C TYR A 466 -7.63 7.15 -17.34
N ILE A 467 -7.23 8.38 -16.99
CA ILE A 467 -8.10 9.35 -16.29
C ILE A 467 -8.37 10.59 -17.14
N PHE A 468 -7.33 11.20 -17.75
CA PHE A 468 -7.48 12.50 -18.44
C PHE A 468 -7.86 12.37 -19.92
N ASP A 469 -7.12 11.52 -20.63
CA ASP A 469 -7.21 11.33 -22.08
C ASP A 469 -8.07 10.12 -22.44
N ASN A 470 -9.05 9.75 -21.59
CA ASN A 470 -9.98 8.69 -21.95
C ASN A 470 -10.96 9.18 -23.05
N ARG A 471 -10.43 9.25 -24.28
CA ARG A 471 -11.08 9.79 -25.50
C ARG A 471 -12.35 9.04 -25.87
N SER A 472 -12.60 7.87 -25.27
CA SER A 472 -13.81 7.06 -25.52
C SER A 472 -15.09 7.72 -24.99
N THR A 473 -15.02 8.50 -23.91
CA THR A 473 -16.17 9.22 -23.34
C THR A 473 -16.30 10.65 -23.84
N GLY A 474 -15.27 11.19 -24.51
CA GLY A 474 -15.21 12.60 -24.93
C GLY A 474 -15.28 13.61 -23.78
N LYS A 475 -15.20 13.16 -22.52
CA LYS A 475 -15.37 13.97 -21.31
C LYS A 475 -14.20 13.72 -20.36
N GLN A 476 -13.58 14.79 -19.87
CA GLN A 476 -12.61 14.67 -18.79
C GLN A 476 -13.33 14.17 -17.54
N SER A 477 -12.82 13.11 -16.90
CA SER A 477 -13.28 12.74 -15.56
C SER A 477 -12.85 13.85 -14.60
N LEU A 478 -13.82 14.59 -14.07
CA LEU A 478 -13.65 15.69 -13.14
C LEU A 478 -13.41 15.20 -11.70
N PHE A 479 -13.44 13.88 -11.46
CA PHE A 479 -13.09 13.30 -10.17
C PHE A 479 -11.64 13.61 -9.79
N GLU A 480 -11.44 14.04 -8.54
CA GLU A 480 -10.16 13.95 -7.85
C GLU A 480 -9.62 12.50 -7.97
N ALA A 481 -8.30 12.30 -7.80
CA ALA A 481 -7.76 10.94 -7.74
C ALA A 481 -8.55 10.12 -6.69
N THR A 482 -8.63 8.80 -6.82
CA THR A 482 -9.44 7.96 -5.89
C THR A 482 -9.04 8.16 -4.41
N GLY A 483 -7.75 8.43 -4.17
CA GLY A 483 -7.20 8.83 -2.89
C GLY A 483 -7.47 10.29 -2.47
N GLY A 484 -8.20 11.08 -3.24
CA GLY A 484 -8.57 12.49 -2.97
C GLY A 484 -7.42 13.49 -3.12
N THR A 485 -6.48 13.26 -4.04
CA THR A 485 -5.38 14.19 -4.36
C THR A 485 -5.59 14.86 -5.71
N THR A 486 -5.03 16.07 -5.86
CA THR A 486 -5.01 16.79 -7.13
C THR A 486 -4.08 16.15 -8.16
N HIS A 487 -4.30 16.50 -9.42
CA HIS A 487 -3.56 15.94 -10.56
C HIS A 487 -2.10 16.41 -10.65
N SER A 488 -1.74 17.47 -9.90
CA SER A 488 -0.35 17.94 -9.79
C SER A 488 0.53 17.05 -8.90
N PHE A 489 -0.07 16.06 -8.21
CA PHE A 489 0.62 15.23 -7.22
C PHE A 489 1.81 14.46 -7.80
N LEU A 490 1.57 13.66 -8.84
CA LEU A 490 2.59 12.78 -9.42
C LEU A 490 3.71 13.57 -10.13
N PRO A 491 3.43 14.61 -10.96
CA PRO A 491 4.48 15.43 -11.55
C PRO A 491 5.37 16.12 -10.51
N THR A 492 4.79 16.65 -9.43
CA THR A 492 5.56 17.33 -8.39
C THR A 492 6.43 16.35 -7.61
N SER A 493 5.90 15.17 -7.29
CA SER A 493 6.66 14.09 -6.66
C SER A 493 7.82 13.61 -7.55
N ALA A 494 7.62 13.52 -8.87
CA ALA A 494 8.67 13.15 -9.82
C ALA A 494 9.77 14.22 -9.88
N LEU A 495 9.41 15.51 -9.98
CA LEU A 495 10.38 16.61 -10.04
C LEU A 495 11.30 16.64 -8.82
N ALA A 496 10.74 16.49 -7.62
CA ALA A 496 11.53 16.47 -6.39
C ALA A 496 12.58 15.35 -6.37
N ASN A 497 12.25 14.16 -6.88
CA ASN A 497 13.20 13.04 -7.00
C ASN A 497 14.27 13.29 -8.08
N ILE A 498 13.89 13.94 -9.20
CA ILE A 498 14.80 14.25 -10.30
C ILE A 498 15.88 15.24 -9.84
N ASP A 499 15.48 16.32 -9.15
CA ASP A 499 16.42 17.34 -8.67
C ASP A 499 17.43 16.76 -7.68
N ASP A 500 16.97 15.90 -6.76
CA ASP A 500 17.84 15.20 -5.83
C ASP A 500 18.80 14.22 -6.54
N THR A 501 18.34 13.55 -7.59
CA THR A 501 19.18 12.63 -8.37
C THR A 501 20.28 13.39 -9.11
N LEU A 502 19.94 14.53 -9.73
CA LEU A 502 20.92 15.39 -10.41
C LEU A 502 21.97 15.92 -9.42
N HIS A 503 21.55 16.30 -8.21
CA HIS A 503 22.47 16.73 -7.17
C HIS A 503 23.48 15.64 -6.78
N GLU A 504 23.04 14.39 -6.60
CA GLU A 504 23.96 13.28 -6.28
C GLU A 504 24.89 12.93 -7.44
N ILE A 505 24.46 13.11 -8.69
CA ILE A 505 25.34 12.98 -9.87
C ILE A 505 26.45 14.04 -9.82
N ASP A 506 26.14 15.28 -9.43
CA ASP A 506 27.14 16.34 -9.25
C ASP A 506 28.15 15.96 -8.14
N VAL A 507 27.67 15.40 -7.03
CA VAL A 507 28.52 14.90 -5.93
C VAL A 507 29.42 13.75 -6.42
N LEU A 508 28.87 12.79 -7.17
CA LEU A 508 29.62 11.67 -7.73
C LEU A 508 30.67 12.14 -8.75
N ARG A 509 30.39 13.22 -9.49
CA ARG A 509 31.34 13.80 -10.46
C ARG A 509 32.65 14.25 -9.79
N ALA A 510 32.59 14.78 -8.57
CA ALA A 510 33.77 15.14 -7.79
C ALA A 510 34.65 13.92 -7.42
N ARG A 511 34.07 12.71 -7.49
CA ARG A 511 34.68 11.42 -7.14
C ARG A 511 34.91 10.53 -8.35
N ARG A 512 34.89 11.09 -9.56
CA ARG A 512 34.99 10.35 -10.83
C ARG A 512 36.19 9.40 -10.89
N SER A 513 37.32 9.76 -10.28
CA SER A 513 38.53 8.93 -10.27
C SER A 513 38.38 7.61 -9.52
N GLU A 514 37.34 7.45 -8.71
CA GLU A 514 37.00 6.22 -7.98
C GLU A 514 36.11 5.26 -8.80
N LEU A 515 35.74 5.63 -10.03
CA LEU A 515 34.86 4.84 -10.91
C LEU A 515 35.58 4.40 -12.18
N GLU A 516 35.15 3.26 -12.70
CA GLU A 516 35.53 2.80 -14.04
C GLU A 516 34.85 3.65 -15.13
N SER A 517 35.50 3.77 -16.29
CA SER A 517 34.96 4.56 -17.42
C SER A 517 33.54 4.15 -17.80
N ALA A 518 33.25 2.85 -17.82
CA ALA A 518 31.91 2.33 -18.16
C ALA A 518 30.84 2.75 -17.14
N GLN A 519 31.19 2.81 -15.85
CA GLN A 519 30.25 3.27 -14.81
C GLN A 519 29.94 4.77 -14.99
N TRP A 520 30.91 5.56 -15.42
CA TRP A 520 30.67 6.98 -15.68
C TRP A 520 29.81 7.21 -16.94
N GLU A 521 30.00 6.43 -18.00
CA GLU A 521 29.15 6.49 -19.20
C GLU A 521 27.68 6.18 -18.86
N ASP A 522 27.45 5.19 -18.00
CA ASP A 522 26.14 4.83 -17.47
C ASP A 522 25.49 5.97 -16.66
N ILE A 523 26.24 6.59 -15.73
CA ILE A 523 25.77 7.76 -14.98
C ILE A 523 25.44 8.94 -15.89
N ALA A 524 26.23 9.19 -16.94
CA ALA A 524 25.94 10.25 -17.91
C ALA A 524 24.63 9.98 -18.69
N ALA A 525 24.33 8.71 -19.00
CA ALA A 525 23.06 8.34 -19.62
C ALA A 525 21.87 8.55 -18.67
N ILE A 526 22.03 8.28 -17.36
CA ILE A 526 21.03 8.59 -16.34
C ILE A 526 20.82 10.11 -16.24
N GLU A 527 21.89 10.91 -16.20
CA GLU A 527 21.81 12.37 -16.15
C GLU A 527 21.01 12.94 -17.33
N GLU A 528 21.35 12.52 -18.56
CA GLU A 528 20.67 12.96 -19.77
C GLU A 528 19.16 12.62 -19.73
N ARG A 529 18.84 11.41 -19.24
CA ARG A 529 17.46 10.98 -19.03
C ARG A 529 16.75 11.85 -18.00
N MET A 530 17.36 12.12 -16.84
CA MET A 530 16.78 12.96 -15.78
C MET A 530 16.45 14.35 -16.30
N LEU A 531 17.35 14.96 -17.08
CA LEU A 531 17.12 16.27 -17.70
C LEU A 531 15.95 16.26 -18.70
N ARG A 532 15.79 15.19 -19.50
CA ARG A 532 14.63 15.03 -20.38
C ARG A 532 13.34 14.90 -19.58
N CYS A 533 13.34 14.06 -18.55
CA CYS A 533 12.21 13.82 -17.66
C CYS A 533 11.77 15.08 -16.92
N LYS A 534 12.72 15.88 -16.43
CA LYS A 534 12.47 17.17 -15.76
C LYS A 534 11.63 18.09 -16.63
N ARG A 535 12.05 18.31 -17.88
CA ARG A 535 11.32 19.15 -18.85
C ARG A 535 9.90 18.65 -19.10
N GLN A 536 9.69 17.34 -19.16
CA GLN A 536 8.35 16.76 -19.36
C GLN A 536 7.44 16.94 -18.13
N ALA A 537 7.99 16.72 -16.93
CA ALA A 537 7.25 16.86 -15.68
C ALA A 537 6.93 18.34 -15.37
N GLU A 538 7.82 19.28 -15.70
CA GLU A 538 7.56 20.73 -15.60
C GLU A 538 6.39 21.16 -16.49
N LYS A 539 6.42 20.78 -17.79
CA LYS A 539 5.31 21.05 -18.71
C LYS A 539 3.98 20.52 -18.20
N SER A 540 4.01 19.30 -17.65
CA SER A 540 2.84 18.64 -17.08
C SER A 540 2.29 19.38 -15.86
N ARG A 541 3.17 19.79 -14.94
CA ARG A 541 2.77 20.54 -13.74
C ARG A 541 2.13 21.88 -14.09
N THR A 542 2.71 22.62 -15.04
CA THR A 542 2.13 23.89 -15.53
C THR A 542 0.75 23.67 -16.14
N TYR A 543 0.60 22.66 -17.01
CA TYR A 543 -0.69 22.33 -17.61
C TYR A 543 -1.81 22.12 -16.58
N PHE A 544 -1.54 21.40 -15.49
CA PHE A 544 -2.56 21.19 -14.44
C PHE A 544 -2.79 22.41 -13.55
N ALA A 545 -1.76 23.23 -13.32
CA ALA A 545 -1.93 24.50 -12.61
C ALA A 545 -2.89 25.43 -13.39
N ASP A 546 -2.70 25.53 -14.70
CA ASP A 546 -3.55 26.34 -15.58
C ASP A 546 -5.00 25.83 -15.56
N ILE A 547 -5.23 24.51 -15.61
CA ILE A 547 -6.59 23.92 -15.51
C ILE A 547 -7.23 24.24 -14.15
N ALA A 548 -6.49 24.13 -13.05
CA ALA A 548 -7.00 24.40 -11.72
C ALA A 548 -7.40 25.87 -11.55
N GLU A 549 -6.61 26.81 -12.08
CA GLU A 549 -6.91 28.24 -12.06
C GLU A 549 -8.20 28.57 -12.84
N HIS A 550 -8.37 28.00 -14.04
CA HIS A 550 -9.59 28.17 -14.85
C HIS A 550 -10.86 27.59 -14.18
N ARG A 551 -10.72 26.55 -13.34
CA ARG A 551 -11.86 26.01 -12.54
C ARG A 551 -12.28 26.98 -11.44
N SER A 552 -11.32 27.56 -10.72
CA SER A 552 -11.61 28.49 -9.63
C SER A 552 -12.34 29.75 -10.11
N SER A 553 -12.02 30.24 -11.31
CA SER A 553 -12.69 31.38 -11.92
C SER A 553 -14.11 31.07 -12.38
N THR A 554 -14.34 29.91 -13.01
CA THR A 554 -15.66 29.52 -13.53
C THR A 554 -16.65 29.09 -12.43
N GLU A 555 -16.17 28.46 -11.36
CA GLU A 555 -17.00 28.25 -10.17
C GLU A 555 -17.31 29.58 -9.49
N GLY A 556 -16.32 30.46 -9.28
CA GLY A 556 -16.54 31.79 -8.72
C GLY A 556 -17.56 32.64 -9.49
N GLU A 557 -17.56 32.57 -10.82
CA GLU A 557 -18.55 33.25 -11.67
C GLU A 557 -19.96 32.67 -11.51
N ARG A 558 -20.11 31.33 -11.40
CA ARG A 558 -21.41 30.69 -11.12
C ARG A 558 -22.02 31.11 -9.77
N TRP A 559 -21.18 31.32 -8.76
CA TRP A 559 -21.63 31.80 -7.44
C TRP A 559 -21.91 33.31 -7.41
N SER A 560 -21.22 34.11 -8.24
CA SER A 560 -21.52 35.55 -8.38
C SER A 560 -22.79 35.83 -9.19
N ALA A 561 -23.18 34.92 -10.09
CA ALA A 561 -24.40 35.01 -10.89
C ALA A 561 -25.66 34.50 -10.17
N THR A 562 -25.53 33.93 -8.97
CA THR A 562 -26.63 33.40 -8.14
C THR A 562 -26.74 34.08 -6.77
N ALA A 563 -26.04 35.21 -6.57
CA ALA A 563 -26.14 36.07 -5.39
C ALA A 563 -27.03 37.30 -5.66
#